data_AF-A0A0E3X0T6-F1
#
_entry.id   AF-A0A0E3X0T6-F1
#
_cell.length_a   1.000
_cell.length_b   1.000
_cell.length_c   1.000
_cell.angle_alpha   90.00
_cell.angle_beta   90.00
_cell.angle_gamma   90.00
#
_symmetry.space_group_name_H-M   'P 1'
#
loop_
_entity.id
_entity.type
_entity.pdbx_description
1 polymer ?
#
loop_
_entity_poly.entity_id
_entity_poly.type
_entity_poly.pdbx_seq_one_letter_code
_entity_poly.pdbx_strand_id
1 'polypeptide(L)'
;MMIADEDVELRAGEYKKIAIKEVTLDADTLAIPCAFTYHAVASVLKVSSKEGNCLVERPRTIKYVYAFGQETGKVRAGDLVGVLNIFPIMFTREAMKPVLL
;
A
#
# COMPACT_ATOMS: atom_id res chain seq x y z
N MET A 1 -8.77 -3.51 2.81
CA MET A 1 -8.52 -4.03 1.44
C MET A 1 -7.96 -2.91 0.60
N MET A 2 -7.09 -3.22 -0.37
CA MET A 2 -6.53 -2.25 -1.31
C MET A 2 -7.23 -2.44 -2.66
N ILE A 3 -8.09 -1.51 -3.02
CA ILE A 3 -8.94 -1.58 -4.22
C ILE A 3 -8.46 -0.54 -5.22
N ALA A 4 -8.17 -0.92 -6.45
CA ALA A 4 -7.71 0.00 -7.49
C ALA A 4 -8.74 1.12 -7.76
N ASP A 5 -8.24 2.33 -7.97
CA ASP A 5 -9.03 3.54 -8.26
C ASP A 5 -8.84 4.02 -9.72
N GLU A 6 -8.05 3.27 -10.49
CA GLU A 6 -7.71 3.58 -11.88
C GLU A 6 -7.43 2.29 -12.67
N ASP A 7 -7.55 2.40 -13.99
CA ASP A 7 -7.13 1.36 -14.93
C ASP A 7 -5.64 1.51 -15.22
N VAL A 8 -4.88 0.43 -15.03
CA VAL A 8 -3.42 0.42 -15.21
C VAL A 8 -2.98 -0.78 -16.04
N GLU A 9 -2.27 -0.52 -17.13
CA GLU A 9 -1.49 -1.55 -17.82
C GLU A 9 -0.20 -1.82 -17.05
N LEU A 10 0.12 -3.10 -16.86
CA LEU A 10 1.29 -3.56 -16.13
C LEU A 10 1.96 -4.67 -16.93
N ARG A 11 3.26 -4.52 -17.24
CA ARG A 11 4.05 -5.54 -17.92
C ARG A 11 4.71 -6.48 -16.91
N ALA A 12 4.98 -7.71 -17.33
CA ALA A 12 5.79 -8.63 -16.54
C ALA A 12 7.17 -8.00 -16.22
N GLY A 13 7.55 -8.00 -14.94
CA GLY A 13 8.78 -7.38 -14.44
C GLY A 13 8.71 -5.88 -14.18
N GLU A 14 7.60 -5.20 -14.54
CA GLU A 14 7.44 -3.76 -14.33
C GLU A 14 7.06 -3.45 -12.88
N TYR A 15 7.65 -2.38 -12.35
CA TYR A 15 7.25 -1.81 -11.06
C TYR A 15 6.45 -0.53 -11.30
N LYS A 16 5.25 -0.46 -10.72
CA LYS A 16 4.33 0.65 -10.96
C LYS A 16 3.61 1.08 -9.70
N LYS A 17 3.41 2.38 -9.57
CA LYS A 17 2.56 2.99 -8.55
C LYS A 17 1.13 2.99 -9.06
N ILE A 18 0.19 2.46 -8.28
CA ILE A 18 -1.24 2.37 -8.61
C ILE A 18 -2.03 3.10 -7.52
N ALA A 19 -2.92 4.01 -7.91
CA ALA A 19 -3.86 4.65 -7.02
C ALA A 19 -4.92 3.65 -6.56
N ILE A 20 -5.22 3.69 -5.26
CA ILE A 20 -6.27 2.88 -4.65
C ILE A 20 -7.30 3.78 -3.99
N LYS A 21 -8.47 3.22 -3.70
CA LYS A 21 -9.44 3.84 -2.81
C LYS A 21 -8.78 4.08 -1.45
N GLU A 22 -9.05 5.25 -0.86
CA GLU A 22 -8.38 5.66 0.37
C GLU A 22 -8.67 4.68 1.51
N VAL A 23 -7.62 4.33 2.25
CA VAL A 23 -7.71 3.52 3.47
C VAL A 23 -7.16 4.36 4.61
N THR A 24 -8.02 4.74 5.54
CA THR A 24 -7.63 5.45 6.75
C THR A 24 -7.06 4.47 7.77
N LEU A 25 -5.90 4.80 8.31
CA LEU A 25 -5.26 4.11 9.41
C LEU A 25 -5.32 4.99 10.65
N ASP A 26 -5.73 4.39 11.76
CA ASP A 26 -5.67 5.05 13.05
C ASP A 26 -4.22 5.33 13.48
N ALA A 27 -4.07 6.25 14.41
CA ALA A 27 -2.80 6.46 15.11
C ALA A 27 -2.35 5.15 15.78
N ASP A 28 -1.03 5.00 15.94
CA ASP A 28 -0.41 3.87 16.65
C ASP A 28 -0.70 2.51 16.03
N THR A 29 -0.86 2.47 14.71
CA THR A 29 -0.99 1.23 13.93
C THR A 29 0.14 1.06 12.91
N LEU A 30 0.60 -0.18 12.72
CA LEU A 30 1.46 -0.55 11.61
C LEU A 30 0.62 -1.22 10.53
N ALA A 31 0.86 -0.82 9.29
CA ALA A 31 0.21 -1.36 8.12
C ALA A 31 1.25 -1.99 7.19
N ILE A 32 1.10 -3.29 6.93
CA ILE A 32 2.03 -4.06 6.10
C ILE A 32 1.20 -4.79 5.03
N PRO A 33 1.58 -4.72 3.74
CA PRO A 33 0.93 -5.55 2.73
C PRO A 33 0.97 -7.03 3.14
N CYS A 34 -0.16 -7.72 3.00
CA CYS A 34 -0.17 -9.16 3.15
C CYS A 34 0.67 -9.78 2.02
N ALA A 35 1.55 -10.73 2.36
CA ALA A 35 2.52 -11.30 1.42
C ALA A 35 1.90 -12.16 0.31
N PHE A 36 0.62 -12.49 0.39
CA PHE A 36 -0.07 -13.23 -0.66
C PHE A 36 -0.36 -12.36 -1.88
N THR A 37 -0.32 -12.99 -3.05
CA THR A 37 -0.75 -12.39 -4.31
C THR A 37 -2.25 -12.57 -4.45
N TYR A 38 -2.99 -11.46 -4.49
CA TYR A 38 -4.45 -11.45 -4.60
C TYR A 38 -4.95 -11.16 -6.03
N HIS A 39 -4.12 -10.53 -6.85
CA HIS A 39 -4.45 -10.17 -8.21
C HIS A 39 -3.72 -11.07 -9.21
N ALA A 40 -4.39 -11.43 -10.31
CA ALA A 40 -3.85 -12.39 -11.27
C ALA A 40 -2.51 -11.95 -11.89
N VAL A 41 -2.32 -10.65 -12.14
CA VAL A 41 -1.14 -10.12 -12.84
C VAL A 41 -0.20 -9.28 -11.96
N ALA A 42 -0.55 -9.04 -10.69
CA ALA A 42 0.15 -8.05 -9.86
C ALA A 42 0.35 -8.52 -8.42
N SER A 43 1.56 -8.29 -7.88
CA SER A 43 1.86 -8.45 -6.45
C SER A 43 2.14 -7.08 -5.83
N VAL A 44 1.53 -6.80 -4.67
CA VAL A 44 1.79 -5.56 -3.92
C VAL A 44 3.03 -5.72 -3.05
N LEU A 45 4.00 -4.83 -3.24
CA LEU A 45 5.27 -4.84 -2.50
C LEU A 45 5.27 -3.83 -1.35
N LYS A 46 4.64 -2.67 -1.55
CA LYS A 46 4.64 -1.57 -0.58
C LYS A 46 3.39 -0.72 -0.73
N VAL A 47 3.03 -0.01 0.33
CA VAL A 47 2.03 1.06 0.30
C VAL A 47 2.65 2.40 0.61
N SER A 48 2.03 3.49 0.13
CA SER A 48 2.37 4.84 0.56
C SER A 48 1.14 5.66 0.91
N SER A 49 1.34 6.56 1.86
CA SER A 49 0.33 7.52 2.25
C SER A 49 0.21 8.64 1.20
N LYS A 50 -0.96 9.27 1.16
CA LYS A 50 -1.25 10.46 0.38
C LYS A 50 -0.35 11.64 0.78
N GLU A 51 -0.04 11.73 2.07
CA GLU A 51 0.74 12.79 2.71
C GLU A 51 2.26 12.53 2.67
N GLY A 52 2.70 11.41 2.09
CA GLY A 52 4.11 11.03 2.02
C GLY A 52 4.58 10.23 3.24
N ASN A 53 5.78 10.53 3.73
CA ASN A 53 6.31 9.90 4.94
C ASN A 53 5.62 10.52 6.17
N CYS A 54 4.96 9.69 6.97
CA CYS A 54 4.18 10.15 8.13
C CYS A 54 4.61 9.43 9.40
N LEU A 55 4.49 10.15 10.53
CA LEU A 55 4.60 9.58 11.86
C LEU A 55 3.46 8.60 12.13
N VAL A 56 3.76 7.51 12.83
CA VAL A 56 2.76 6.47 13.17
C VAL A 56 1.78 6.94 14.23
N GLU A 57 2.18 7.94 15.04
CA GLU A 57 1.41 8.61 16.10
C GLU A 57 0.19 9.39 15.57
N ARG A 58 0.09 9.57 14.25
CA ARG A 58 -1.01 10.32 13.63
C ARG A 58 -1.84 9.39 12.76
N PRO A 59 -3.15 9.69 12.60
CA PRO A 59 -3.94 9.08 11.55
C PRO A 59 -3.28 9.32 10.19
N ARG A 60 -3.33 8.32 9.32
CA ARG A 60 -2.68 8.35 7.99
C ARG A 60 -3.65 7.85 6.93
N THR A 61 -3.53 8.36 5.72
CA THR A 61 -4.37 7.92 4.59
C THR A 61 -3.52 7.20 3.57
N ILE A 62 -3.67 5.89 3.44
CA ILE A 62 -3.04 5.13 2.37
C ILE A 62 -3.81 5.38 1.07
N LYS A 63 -3.10 5.85 0.03
CA LYS A 63 -3.70 6.18 -1.27
C LYS A 63 -3.06 5.44 -2.44
N TYR A 64 -1.86 4.89 -2.25
CA TYR A 64 -1.14 4.24 -3.33
C TYR A 64 -0.57 2.90 -2.89
N VAL A 65 -0.54 1.98 -3.84
CA VAL A 65 0.24 0.74 -3.76
C VAL A 65 1.36 0.80 -4.78
N TYR A 66 2.44 0.14 -4.45
CA TYR A 66 3.48 -0.18 -5.40
C TYR A 66 3.38 -1.66 -5.75
N ALA A 67 3.08 -1.91 -7.02
CA ALA A 67 2.85 -3.23 -7.56
C ALA A 67 3.98 -3.64 -8.49
N PHE A 68 4.28 -4.93 -8.47
CA PHE A 68 5.16 -5.60 -9.41
C PHE A 68 4.35 -6.48 -10.33
N GLY A 69 4.57 -6.36 -11.64
CA GLY A 69 3.91 -7.17 -12.66
C GLY A 69 4.46 -8.59 -12.66
N GLN A 70 3.66 -9.55 -12.21
CA GLN A 70 3.98 -10.98 -12.33
C GLN A 70 3.81 -11.45 -13.78
N GLU A 71 2.79 -10.89 -14.46
CA GLU A 71 2.47 -11.15 -15.85
C GLU A 71 2.11 -9.85 -16.56
N THR A 72 2.10 -9.87 -17.90
CA THR A 72 1.63 -8.72 -18.69
C THR A 72 0.11 -8.72 -18.75
N GLY A 73 -0.52 -7.66 -18.26
CA GLY A 73 -1.97 -7.53 -18.26
C GLY A 73 -2.47 -6.17 -17.78
N LYS A 74 -3.70 -6.15 -17.26
CA LYS A 74 -4.37 -4.94 -16.79
C LYS A 74 -4.90 -5.14 -15.37
N VAL A 75 -4.70 -4.13 -14.54
CA VAL A 75 -5.47 -3.91 -13.31
C VAL A 75 -6.58 -2.92 -13.67
N ARG A 76 -7.83 -3.20 -13.30
CA ARG A 76 -8.97 -2.32 -13.54
C ARG A 76 -9.38 -1.59 -12.29
N ALA A 77 -9.97 -0.41 -12.45
CA ALA A 77 -10.62 0.29 -11.36
C ALA A 77 -11.68 -0.61 -10.71
N GLY A 78 -11.62 -0.75 -9.38
CA GLY A 78 -12.47 -1.66 -8.62
C GLY A 78 -11.85 -3.02 -8.31
N ASP A 79 -10.74 -3.40 -8.93
CA ASP A 79 -10.08 -4.68 -8.65
C ASP A 79 -9.44 -4.69 -7.25
N LEU A 80 -9.48 -5.87 -6.61
CA LEU A 80 -8.71 -6.12 -5.41
C LEU A 80 -7.24 -6.36 -5.80
N VAL A 81 -6.37 -5.39 -5.50
CA VAL A 81 -4.94 -5.51 -5.79
C VAL A 81 -4.16 -6.13 -4.64
N GLY A 82 -4.69 -6.06 -3.41
CA GLY A 82 -4.11 -6.75 -2.27
C GLY A 82 -4.83 -6.49 -0.94
N VAL A 83 -4.31 -7.10 0.11
CA VAL A 83 -4.80 -6.94 1.48
C VAL A 83 -3.73 -6.28 2.35
N LEU A 84 -4.16 -5.45 3.29
CA LEU A 84 -3.29 -4.74 4.23
C LEU A 84 -3.53 -5.32 5.62
N ASN A 85 -2.48 -5.84 6.25
CA ASN A 85 -2.51 -6.28 7.63
C ASN A 85 -2.25 -5.07 8.54
N ILE A 86 -3.12 -4.86 9.52
CA ILE A 86 -3.05 -3.74 10.44
C ILE A 86 -2.81 -4.29 11.85
N PHE A 87 -1.72 -3.83 12.48
CA PHE A 87 -1.32 -4.25 13.82
C PHE A 87 -1.25 -3.05 14.75
N PRO A 88 -1.82 -3.12 15.97
CA PRO A 88 -1.60 -2.07 16.96
C PRO A 88 -0.14 -2.11 17.44
N ILE A 89 0.48 -0.93 17.60
CA ILE A 89 1.83 -0.81 18.16
C ILE A 89 1.71 -0.84 19.68
N MET A 90 2.35 -1.83 20.33
CA MET A 90 2.41 -1.93 21.79
C MET A 90 3.83 -1.77 22.38
N PHE A 91 4.79 -1.26 21.61
CA PHE A 91 6.20 -1.16 22.02
C PHE A 91 6.63 0.25 22.43
N THR A 92 7.72 0.31 23.20
CA THR A 92 8.41 1.52 23.66
C THR A 92 8.92 2.35 22.48
N ARG A 93 8.76 3.68 22.56
CA ARG A 93 8.97 4.63 21.45
C ARG A 93 10.35 5.27 21.54
N GLU A 94 11.17 5.13 20.50
CA GLU A 94 12.52 5.73 20.42
C GLU A 94 12.68 6.73 19.26
N ALA A 95 11.77 6.74 18.27
CA ALA A 95 11.89 7.57 17.06
C ALA A 95 10.71 8.55 16.92
N MET A 96 10.94 9.81 17.26
CA MET A 96 9.88 10.85 17.31
C MET A 96 9.84 11.78 16.08
N LYS A 97 10.80 11.67 15.15
CA LYS A 97 10.90 12.52 13.96
C LYS A 97 11.21 11.67 12.71
N PRO A 98 10.49 11.85 11.58
CA PRO A 98 10.85 11.19 10.33
C PRO A 98 12.16 11.74 9.80
N VAL A 99 13.08 10.87 9.39
CA VAL A 99 14.31 11.25 8.69
C VAL A 99 14.13 10.97 7.21
N LEU A 100 14.36 11.98 6.37
CA LEU A 100 14.42 11.80 4.92
C LEU A 100 15.78 11.16 4.60
N LEU A 101 15.74 9.95 4.03
CA LEU A 101 16.91 9.31 3.42
C LEU A 101 17.05 9.75 1.97
#